data_AF-A0A5C3QUI1-F1
#
_entry.id   AF-A0A5C3QUI1-F1
#
_cell.length_a   1.000
_cell.length_b   1.000
_cell.length_c   1.000
_cell.angle_alpha   90.00
_cell.angle_beta   90.00
_cell.angle_gamma   90.00
#
_symmetry.space_group_name_H-M   'P 1'
#
loop_
_entity.id
_entity.type
_entity.pdbx_description
1 polymer ?
#
loop_
_entity_poly.entity_id
_entity_poly.type
_entity_poly.pdbx_seq_one_letter_code
_entity_poly.pdbx_strand_id
1 'polypeptide(L)'
;MPHFPWSQLRRLHLNKYQGSSSALLYFLKACPDITHFSLASSEALPSSDEFFELPIISLKALIQLEIDHEIQDEDDEDDEDDVLPLVWIFDFISVPKLERLSIRSCGELQDTELDWDLAPMFANPDCKVKFLDSSGFESESASILERMVVTDITPVPLFPRVKRLQLTGPRIDPALLANVIQFREEQISQGKEAIALLGRVEISYAVDEKMRRYYAAALSTILGSFGMETRCKLVFDPSEFEPNHLPSTVDMDG
;
A
#
# COMPACT_ATOMS: atom_id res chain seq x y z
N MET A 1 35.72 14.18 6.70
CA MET A 1 34.92 12.96 6.95
C MET A 1 34.71 12.27 5.61
N PRO A 2 34.90 10.95 5.49
CA PRO A 2 34.59 10.24 4.25
C PRO A 2 33.08 10.41 3.97
N HIS A 3 32.74 11.01 2.83
CA HIS A 3 31.37 11.05 2.36
C HIS A 3 31.00 9.64 1.90
N PHE A 4 30.08 9.01 2.61
CA PHE A 4 29.47 7.77 2.13
C PHE A 4 28.82 8.06 0.76
N PRO A 5 28.99 7.19 -0.26
CA PRO A 5 28.48 7.44 -1.61
C PRO A 5 26.97 7.15 -1.67
N TRP A 6 26.17 7.95 -0.97
CA TRP A 6 24.71 7.81 -0.89
C TRP A 6 24.04 7.75 -2.27
N SER A 7 24.61 8.42 -3.28
CA SER A 7 24.14 8.37 -4.66
C SER A 7 24.21 6.99 -5.31
N GLN A 8 25.00 6.05 -4.79
CA GLN A 8 25.10 4.68 -5.31
C GLN A 8 24.13 3.72 -4.62
N LEU A 9 23.48 4.15 -3.54
CA LEU A 9 22.59 3.30 -2.76
C LEU A 9 21.31 3.01 -3.55
N ARG A 10 21.11 1.73 -3.90
CA ARG A 10 19.94 1.27 -4.67
C ARG A 10 18.85 0.67 -3.79
N ARG A 11 19.21 0.11 -2.64
CA ARG A 11 18.32 -0.61 -1.76
C ARG A 11 18.62 -0.22 -0.32
N LEU A 12 17.60 0.09 0.45
CA LEU A 12 17.71 0.32 1.87
C LEU A 12 16.52 -0.29 2.59
N HIS A 13 16.81 -0.96 3.69
CA HIS A 13 15.83 -1.44 4.65
C HIS A 13 16.21 -0.88 6.02
N LEU A 14 15.36 -0.03 6.57
CA LEU A 14 15.46 0.51 7.91
C LEU A 14 14.51 -0.27 8.79
N ASN A 15 15.06 -1.09 9.69
CA ASN A 15 14.27 -1.84 10.66
C ASN A 15 14.34 -1.14 12.03
N LYS A 16 13.19 -0.95 12.68
CA LYS A 16 13.07 -0.23 13.96
C LYS A 16 13.70 1.17 13.90
N TYR A 17 13.30 1.95 12.90
CA TYR A 17 13.76 3.32 12.76
C TYR A 17 13.31 4.15 13.97
N GLN A 18 14.25 4.80 14.66
CA GLN A 18 13.99 5.70 15.81
C GLN A 18 14.46 7.13 15.52
N GLY A 19 14.73 7.46 14.25
CA GLY A 19 15.18 8.79 13.86
C GLY A 19 14.00 9.74 13.63
N SER A 20 14.30 11.01 13.40
CA SER A 20 13.25 11.96 13.02
C SER A 20 12.83 11.79 11.56
N SER A 21 11.56 12.06 11.32
CA SER A 21 10.94 12.41 10.04
C SER A 21 11.81 13.30 9.14
N SER A 22 12.31 14.42 9.66
CA SER A 22 13.20 15.33 8.93
C SER A 22 14.49 14.64 8.47
N ALA A 23 15.13 13.87 9.35
CA ALA A 23 16.35 13.12 9.00
C ALA A 23 16.08 12.09 7.88
N LEU A 24 14.92 11.43 7.91
CA LEU A 24 14.48 10.49 6.88
C LEU A 24 14.30 11.18 5.52
N LEU A 25 13.65 12.35 5.48
CA LEU A 25 13.47 13.11 4.24
C LEU A 25 14.82 13.62 3.69
N TYR A 26 15.69 14.16 4.53
CA TYR A 26 17.05 14.55 4.11
C TYR A 26 17.83 13.37 3.55
N PHE A 27 17.69 12.20 4.17
CA PHE A 27 18.29 10.97 3.70
C PHE A 27 17.77 10.57 2.30
N LEU A 28 16.45 10.55 2.10
CA LEU A 28 15.85 10.22 0.80
C LEU A 28 16.27 11.21 -0.30
N LYS A 29 16.36 12.50 0.03
CA LYS A 29 16.89 13.53 -0.86
C LYS A 29 18.35 13.28 -1.27
N ALA A 30 19.16 12.71 -0.38
CA ALA A 30 20.55 12.34 -0.67
C ALA A 30 20.69 11.03 -1.49
N CYS A 31 19.61 10.25 -1.63
CA CYS A 31 19.59 8.96 -2.32
C CYS A 31 18.66 8.97 -3.55
N PRO A 32 18.90 9.82 -4.57
CA PRO A 32 17.99 9.96 -5.72
C PRO A 32 17.85 8.69 -6.57
N ASP A 33 18.81 7.78 -6.40
CA ASP A 33 19.02 6.58 -7.17
C ASP A 33 18.44 5.31 -6.50
N ILE A 34 17.79 5.48 -5.34
CA ILE A 34 17.15 4.40 -4.60
C ILE A 34 16.00 3.78 -5.42
N THR A 35 15.97 2.45 -5.45
CA THR A 35 15.00 1.64 -6.21
C THR A 35 14.07 0.85 -5.30
N HIS A 36 14.57 0.44 -4.13
CA HIS A 36 13.81 -0.29 -3.11
C HIS A 36 14.04 0.40 -1.78
N PHE A 37 12.97 0.86 -1.15
CA PHE A 37 13.01 1.46 0.17
C PHE A 37 12.00 0.76 1.07
N SER A 38 12.44 0.37 2.25
CA SER A 38 11.62 -0.30 3.25
C SER A 38 11.89 0.34 4.60
N LEU A 39 10.84 0.77 5.27
CA LEU A 39 10.88 1.48 6.54
C LEU A 39 9.96 0.76 7.52
N ALA A 40 10.52 0.20 8.58
CA ALA A 40 9.78 -0.30 9.73
C ALA A 40 10.09 0.58 10.95
N SER A 41 9.06 1.08 11.62
CA SER A 41 9.18 1.89 12.84
C SER A 41 8.27 1.35 13.92
N SER A 42 8.79 1.19 15.13
CA SER A 42 8.00 0.83 16.33
C SER A 42 7.56 2.04 17.14
N GLU A 43 8.03 3.23 16.75
CA GLU A 43 7.71 4.50 17.38
C GLU A 43 7.18 5.42 16.29
N ALA A 44 6.19 6.21 16.65
CA ALA A 44 5.64 7.15 15.73
C ALA A 44 6.58 8.34 15.57
N LEU A 45 6.55 9.00 14.41
CA LEU A 45 7.52 10.06 14.15
C LEU A 45 7.04 11.35 14.82
N PRO A 46 7.86 11.97 15.68
CA PRO A 46 7.49 13.24 16.27
C PRO A 46 7.21 14.25 15.16
N SER A 47 6.07 14.94 15.25
CA SER A 47 5.86 16.12 14.42
C SER A 47 6.95 17.13 14.77
N SER A 48 7.73 17.55 13.79
CA SER A 48 8.60 18.70 13.94
C SER A 48 7.93 19.87 13.25
N ASP A 49 7.71 20.99 13.93
CA ASP A 49 7.19 22.23 13.33
C ASP A 49 8.00 22.75 12.12
N GLU A 50 9.14 22.14 11.79
CA GLU A 50 10.08 22.57 10.75
C GLU A 50 9.75 22.08 9.32
N PHE A 51 8.63 21.39 9.07
CA PHE A 51 8.35 20.80 7.75
C PHE A 51 7.88 21.78 6.66
N PHE A 52 7.46 22.99 7.03
CA PHE A 52 6.71 23.88 6.12
C PHE A 52 7.48 24.35 4.87
N GLU A 53 8.76 24.02 4.71
CA GLU A 53 9.59 24.46 3.58
C GLU A 53 10.31 23.36 2.80
N LEU A 54 10.08 22.08 3.09
CA LEU A 54 10.77 21.03 2.33
C LEU A 54 10.17 20.87 0.92
N PRO A 55 10.98 21.01 -0.16
CA PRO A 55 10.48 20.77 -1.51
C PRO A 55 10.19 19.28 -1.69
N ILE A 56 9.17 18.97 -2.51
CA ILE A 56 8.81 17.59 -2.88
C ILE A 56 10.05 16.85 -3.41
N ILE A 57 10.37 15.73 -2.77
CA ILE A 57 11.51 14.87 -3.10
C ILE A 57 11.10 13.93 -4.24
N SER A 58 11.72 14.09 -5.40
CA SER A 58 11.44 13.22 -6.55
C SER A 58 12.33 11.97 -6.55
N LEU A 59 11.76 10.83 -6.15
CA LEU A 59 12.41 9.52 -6.16
C LEU A 59 12.15 8.80 -7.48
N LYS A 60 12.76 9.30 -8.57
CA LYS A 60 12.52 8.86 -9.95
C LYS A 60 12.90 7.42 -10.25
N ALA A 61 13.71 6.80 -9.40
CA ALA A 61 14.17 5.42 -9.54
C ALA A 61 13.40 4.45 -8.63
N LEU A 62 12.58 4.95 -7.69
CA LEU A 62 11.90 4.11 -6.70
C LEU A 62 10.81 3.26 -7.38
N ILE A 63 10.95 1.95 -7.26
CA ILE A 63 10.07 0.93 -7.85
C ILE A 63 9.28 0.23 -6.74
N GLN A 64 9.86 0.11 -5.55
CA GLN A 64 9.25 -0.55 -4.39
C GLN A 64 9.38 0.31 -3.14
N LEU A 65 8.25 0.52 -2.47
CA LEU A 65 8.14 1.17 -1.18
C LEU A 65 7.39 0.27 -0.21
N GLU A 66 8.00 0.03 0.95
CA GLU A 66 7.38 -0.69 2.05
C GLU A 66 7.41 0.20 3.28
N ILE A 67 6.27 0.37 3.92
CA ILE A 67 6.13 1.09 5.18
C ILE A 67 5.46 0.13 6.16
N ASP A 68 6.08 -0.07 7.31
CA ASP A 68 5.55 -0.87 8.42
C ASP A 68 5.65 -0.01 9.68
N HIS A 69 4.53 0.22 10.35
CA HIS A 69 4.52 1.01 11.57
C HIS A 69 3.93 0.17 12.69
N GLU A 70 4.73 -0.47 13.52
CA GLU A 70 4.19 -1.19 14.67
C GLU A 70 3.68 -0.15 15.68
N ILE A 71 2.35 -0.02 15.81
CA ILE A 71 1.73 0.76 16.89
C ILE A 71 2.03 -0.01 18.18
N GLN A 72 2.63 0.66 19.16
CA GLN A 72 2.63 0.12 20.51
C GLN A 72 1.26 0.43 21.11
N ASP A 73 0.59 -0.59 21.64
CA ASP A 73 -0.62 -0.44 22.47
C ASP A 73 -0.21 0.29 23.77
N GLU A 74 0.03 1.60 23.67
CA GLU A 74 0.32 2.43 24.83
C GLU A 74 -1.04 2.80 25.44
N ASP A 75 -1.41 2.08 26.51
CA ASP A 75 -2.53 2.38 27.41
C ASP A 75 -2.35 3.73 28.16
N ASP A 76 -1.41 4.57 27.74
CA ASP A 76 -1.03 5.82 28.39
C ASP A 76 -1.86 6.96 27.79
N GLU A 77 -3.07 7.15 28.35
CA GLU A 77 -4.06 8.19 27.97
C GLU A 77 -3.56 9.66 28.12
N ASP A 78 -2.30 9.91 28.44
CA ASP A 78 -1.86 11.20 28.98
C ASP A 78 -0.93 12.05 28.09
N ASP A 79 -0.43 11.55 26.96
CA ASP A 79 0.42 12.34 26.03
C ASP A 79 -0.17 12.39 24.60
N GLU A 80 -1.08 13.35 24.37
CA GLU A 80 -1.55 13.79 23.03
C GLU A 80 -0.41 14.51 22.26
N ASP A 81 0.79 13.94 22.20
CA ASP A 81 1.82 14.50 21.32
C ASP A 81 1.35 14.33 19.88
N ASP A 82 1.40 15.43 19.11
CA ASP A 82 1.06 15.50 17.69
C ASP A 82 1.94 14.52 16.90
N VAL A 83 1.51 13.28 16.81
CA VAL A 83 2.24 12.18 16.22
C VAL A 83 1.75 11.99 14.78
N LEU A 84 2.67 11.99 13.82
CA LEU A 84 2.31 11.79 12.41
C LEU A 84 2.46 10.31 12.01
N PRO A 85 1.40 9.68 11.45
CA PRO A 85 1.48 8.29 11.01
C PRO A 85 2.41 8.17 9.81
N LEU A 86 3.32 7.18 9.77
CA LEU A 86 4.41 7.07 8.75
C LEU A 86 4.00 7.31 7.28
N VAL A 87 2.73 7.09 6.95
CA VAL A 87 2.13 7.40 5.65
C VAL A 87 2.21 8.89 5.28
N TRP A 88 2.41 9.81 6.22
CA TRP A 88 2.63 11.24 5.98
C TRP A 88 3.80 11.52 5.02
N ILE A 89 4.77 10.58 4.91
CA ILE A 89 5.92 10.71 4.00
C ILE A 89 5.51 10.98 2.55
N PHE A 90 4.32 10.52 2.15
CA PHE A 90 3.80 10.67 0.80
C PHE A 90 3.51 12.12 0.40
N ASP A 91 3.27 13.01 1.35
CA ASP A 91 3.06 14.43 1.06
C ASP A 91 4.36 15.12 0.59
N PHE A 92 5.50 14.50 0.93
CA PHE A 92 6.83 15.04 0.69
C PHE A 92 7.59 14.30 -0.43
N ILE A 93 7.05 13.21 -0.98
CA ILE A 93 7.72 12.43 -2.01
C ILE A 93 6.90 12.28 -3.29
N SER A 94 7.59 12.28 -4.43
CA SER A 94 7.03 11.93 -5.73
C SER A 94 7.72 10.67 -6.26
N VAL A 95 6.93 9.64 -6.55
CA VAL A 95 7.40 8.29 -6.87
C VAL A 95 6.88 7.80 -8.24
N PRO A 96 7.25 8.45 -9.36
CA PRO A 96 6.63 8.26 -10.68
C PRO A 96 6.89 6.89 -11.34
N LYS A 97 7.71 6.04 -10.72
CA LYS A 97 8.00 4.67 -11.16
C LYS A 97 7.57 3.62 -10.13
N LEU A 98 6.85 4.01 -9.08
CA LEU A 98 6.43 3.06 -8.05
C LEU A 98 5.54 1.98 -8.68
N GLU A 99 5.98 0.74 -8.58
CA GLU A 99 5.23 -0.42 -9.07
C GLU A 99 4.70 -1.29 -7.92
N ARG A 100 5.33 -1.21 -6.75
CA ARG A 100 4.97 -1.99 -5.57
C ARG A 100 4.87 -1.08 -4.36
N LEU A 101 3.72 -1.15 -3.69
CA LEU A 101 3.47 -0.46 -2.45
C LEU A 101 3.00 -1.49 -1.41
N SER A 102 3.69 -1.53 -0.28
CA SER A 102 3.27 -2.30 0.89
C SER A 102 3.12 -1.36 2.07
N ILE A 103 1.96 -1.36 2.69
CA ILE A 103 1.70 -0.58 3.90
C ILE A 103 1.18 -1.53 4.98
N ARG A 104 1.89 -1.59 6.09
CA ARG A 104 1.68 -2.52 7.20
C ARG A 104 1.56 -1.75 8.52
N SER A 105 0.68 -2.24 9.37
CA SER A 105 0.46 -1.80 10.74
C SER A 105 0.19 -0.29 10.96
N CYS A 106 -0.17 0.50 9.95
CA CYS A 106 -0.10 1.99 9.97
C CYS A 106 -1.09 2.78 10.85
N GLY A 107 -1.52 2.29 12.01
CA GLY A 107 -2.46 3.02 12.87
C GLY A 107 -3.91 2.63 12.63
N GLU A 108 -4.74 2.75 13.67
CA GLU A 108 -6.15 3.08 13.46
C GLU A 108 -6.18 4.53 12.96
N LEU A 109 -6.45 4.77 11.68
CA LEU A 109 -6.58 6.13 11.20
C LEU A 109 -7.94 6.77 11.56
N GLN A 110 -8.47 6.40 12.74
CA GLN A 110 -9.88 6.51 13.09
C GLN A 110 -10.39 7.95 13.31
N ASP A 111 -9.51 8.93 13.56
CA ASP A 111 -9.93 10.30 13.89
C ASP A 111 -9.30 11.41 13.04
N THR A 112 -8.40 11.06 12.12
CA THR A 112 -8.16 11.97 11.01
C THR A 112 -9.24 11.65 9.99
N GLU A 113 -10.01 12.65 9.57
CA GLU A 113 -10.44 12.65 8.19
C GLU A 113 -9.15 12.46 7.38
N LEU A 114 -8.74 11.22 7.10
CA LEU A 114 -8.05 10.93 5.87
C LEU A 114 -9.08 11.20 4.79
N ASP A 115 -9.32 12.48 4.54
CA ASP A 115 -9.01 12.98 3.24
C ASP A 115 -7.64 12.40 2.91
N TRP A 116 -7.63 11.21 2.30
CA TRP A 116 -6.41 10.62 1.80
C TRP A 116 -5.90 11.65 0.79
N ASP A 117 -5.08 12.60 1.23
CA ASP A 117 -4.29 13.49 0.39
C ASP A 117 -3.29 12.66 -0.45
N LEU A 118 -3.20 11.36 -0.15
CA LEU A 118 -2.66 10.29 -0.97
C LEU A 118 -3.47 10.00 -2.24
N ALA A 119 -4.76 10.32 -2.27
CA ALA A 119 -5.64 10.11 -3.41
C ALA A 119 -5.15 10.89 -4.65
N PRO A 120 -4.77 12.17 -4.58
CA PRO A 120 -4.05 12.83 -5.67
C PRO A 120 -2.88 12.02 -6.24
N MET A 121 -2.08 11.38 -5.39
CA MET A 121 -0.93 10.59 -5.84
C MET A 121 -1.33 9.23 -6.44
N PHE A 122 -2.30 8.53 -5.85
CA PHE A 122 -2.66 7.17 -6.22
C PHE A 122 -3.86 7.04 -7.17
N ALA A 123 -4.71 8.08 -7.26
CA ALA A 123 -5.75 8.24 -8.28
C ALA A 123 -5.18 8.81 -9.59
N ASN A 124 -3.91 9.24 -9.60
CA ASN A 124 -3.25 9.70 -10.81
C ASN A 124 -3.24 8.59 -11.88
N PRO A 125 -3.68 8.85 -13.13
CA PRO A 125 -3.61 7.87 -14.22
C PRO A 125 -2.20 7.34 -14.51
N ASP A 126 -1.17 8.11 -14.17
CA ASP A 126 0.25 7.76 -14.27
C ASP A 126 0.75 6.96 -13.06
N CYS A 127 -0.09 6.69 -12.06
CA CYS A 127 0.22 5.78 -10.96
C CYS A 127 0.52 4.38 -11.52
N LYS A 128 1.75 3.92 -11.35
CA LYS A 128 2.22 2.63 -11.91
C LYS A 128 2.14 1.48 -10.91
N VAL A 129 1.52 1.69 -9.74
CA VAL A 129 1.41 0.67 -8.72
C VAL A 129 0.63 -0.50 -9.30
N LYS A 130 1.32 -1.64 -9.44
CA LYS A 130 0.79 -2.92 -9.93
C LYS A 130 0.49 -3.87 -8.78
N PHE A 131 1.18 -3.70 -7.65
CA PHE A 131 1.04 -4.50 -6.45
C PHE A 131 0.75 -3.61 -5.24
N LEU A 132 -0.32 -3.94 -4.51
CA LEU A 132 -0.71 -3.31 -3.26
C LEU A 132 -0.83 -4.39 -2.17
N ASP A 133 -0.06 -4.28 -1.10
CA ASP A 133 -0.22 -5.03 0.15
C ASP A 133 -0.80 -4.08 1.21
N SER A 134 -2.04 -4.34 1.63
CA SER A 134 -2.81 -3.50 2.56
C SER A 134 -2.94 -4.15 3.94
N SER A 135 -2.00 -5.03 4.31
CA SER A 135 -2.07 -5.81 5.55
C SER A 135 -2.04 -5.00 6.84
N GLY A 136 -1.82 -3.68 6.77
CA GLY A 136 -1.85 -2.78 7.92
C GLY A 136 -3.17 -2.10 8.25
N PHE A 137 -4.23 -2.34 7.48
CA PHE A 137 -5.47 -1.56 7.51
C PHE A 137 -6.64 -2.39 8.05
N GLU A 138 -6.50 -3.00 9.24
CA GLU A 138 -7.48 -3.98 9.73
C GLU A 138 -8.93 -3.43 9.80
N SER A 139 -9.10 -2.14 10.13
CA SER A 139 -10.37 -1.40 10.13
C SER A 139 -10.71 -0.72 8.79
N GLU A 140 -9.73 -0.55 7.90
CA GLU A 140 -9.81 0.35 6.74
C GLU A 140 -9.74 -0.34 5.37
N SER A 141 -9.52 -1.65 5.35
CA SER A 141 -9.56 -2.42 4.10
C SER A 141 -10.87 -2.21 3.33
N ALA A 142 -11.99 -2.02 4.03
CA ALA A 142 -13.27 -1.63 3.42
C ALA A 142 -13.17 -0.25 2.74
N SER A 143 -12.69 0.78 3.44
CA SER A 143 -12.53 2.14 2.90
C SER A 143 -11.63 2.16 1.65
N ILE A 144 -10.53 1.40 1.64
CA ILE A 144 -9.65 1.27 0.47
C ILE A 144 -10.41 0.64 -0.69
N LEU A 145 -11.11 -0.48 -0.46
CA LEU A 145 -11.87 -1.17 -1.50
C LEU A 145 -13.02 -0.29 -2.05
N GLU A 146 -13.75 0.44 -1.20
CA GLU A 146 -14.79 1.38 -1.61
C GLU A 146 -14.25 2.47 -2.54
N ARG A 147 -13.03 2.97 -2.28
CA ARG A 147 -12.40 3.97 -3.14
C ARG A 147 -11.74 3.39 -4.39
N MET A 148 -11.55 2.07 -4.48
CA MET A 148 -11.10 1.41 -5.71
C MET A 148 -12.21 1.31 -6.77
N VAL A 149 -13.46 1.64 -6.42
CA VAL A 149 -14.57 1.84 -7.36
C VAL A 149 -14.90 3.32 -7.51
N VAL A 150 -15.47 3.69 -8.67
CA VAL A 150 -16.00 5.05 -8.87
C VAL A 150 -17.38 5.13 -8.22
N THR A 151 -17.56 6.14 -7.37
CA THR A 151 -18.85 6.49 -6.78
C THR A 151 -19.21 7.92 -7.15
N ASP A 152 -20.41 8.38 -6.80
CA ASP A 152 -20.81 9.78 -6.97
C ASP A 152 -19.89 10.75 -6.21
N ILE A 153 -19.17 10.26 -5.21
CA ILE A 153 -18.27 11.02 -4.34
C ILE A 153 -16.81 10.91 -4.81
N THR A 154 -16.44 9.79 -5.44
CA THR A 154 -15.07 9.48 -5.88
C THR A 154 -14.99 9.34 -7.42
N PRO A 155 -14.78 10.44 -8.16
CA PRO A 155 -14.83 10.41 -9.63
C PRO A 155 -13.66 9.63 -10.27
N VAL A 156 -12.59 9.38 -9.50
CA VAL A 156 -11.41 8.65 -9.95
C VAL A 156 -11.12 7.52 -8.96
N PRO A 157 -11.03 6.26 -9.41
CA PRO A 157 -10.77 5.15 -8.51
C PRO A 157 -9.31 5.15 -8.05
N LEU A 158 -9.08 4.76 -6.81
CA LEU A 158 -7.73 4.55 -6.29
C LEU A 158 -7.06 3.35 -6.96
N PHE A 159 -5.75 3.49 -7.15
CA PHE A 159 -4.88 2.44 -7.68
C PHE A 159 -5.39 1.81 -8.98
N PRO A 160 -5.72 2.61 -10.01
CA PRO A 160 -6.40 2.10 -11.20
C PRO A 160 -5.54 1.08 -11.96
N ARG A 161 -4.21 1.07 -11.77
CA ARG A 161 -3.27 0.16 -12.42
C ARG A 161 -2.89 -1.09 -11.63
N VAL A 162 -3.42 -1.26 -10.41
CA VAL A 162 -3.14 -2.47 -9.60
C VAL A 162 -3.66 -3.71 -10.31
N LYS A 163 -2.79 -4.72 -10.44
CA LYS A 163 -3.08 -6.02 -11.02
C LYS A 163 -3.05 -7.14 -9.99
N ARG A 164 -2.30 -6.94 -8.91
CA ARG A 164 -2.19 -7.86 -7.77
C ARG A 164 -2.52 -7.11 -6.49
N LEU A 165 -3.53 -7.59 -5.78
CA LEU A 165 -3.97 -7.02 -4.51
C LEU A 165 -3.79 -8.08 -3.43
N GLN A 166 -3.07 -7.74 -2.36
CA GLN A 166 -2.93 -8.58 -1.19
C GLN A 166 -3.63 -7.91 -0.01
N LEU A 167 -4.60 -8.61 0.55
CA LEU A 167 -5.40 -8.18 1.69
C LEU A 167 -5.13 -9.13 2.85
N THR A 168 -4.82 -8.59 4.01
CA THR A 168 -4.73 -9.34 5.26
C THR A 168 -5.62 -8.66 6.27
N GLY A 169 -6.39 -9.46 7.01
CA GLY A 169 -7.20 -8.93 8.10
C GLY A 169 -8.35 -9.86 8.51
N PRO A 170 -8.96 -9.63 9.67
CA PRO A 170 -10.03 -10.47 10.19
C PRO A 170 -11.38 -10.26 9.47
N ARG A 171 -11.61 -9.09 8.84
CA ARG A 171 -12.92 -8.64 8.36
C ARG A 171 -12.89 -8.03 6.96
N ILE A 172 -12.51 -8.82 5.96
CA ILE A 172 -12.61 -8.41 4.55
C ILE A 172 -14.01 -8.73 4.05
N ASP A 173 -14.80 -7.72 3.68
CA ASP A 173 -16.14 -7.87 3.10
C ASP A 173 -16.03 -8.49 1.68
N PRO A 174 -16.51 -9.74 1.49
CA PRO A 174 -16.48 -10.39 0.18
C PRO A 174 -17.33 -9.68 -0.87
N ALA A 175 -18.45 -9.05 -0.49
CA ALA A 175 -19.34 -8.39 -1.43
C ALA A 175 -18.67 -7.14 -2.00
N LEU A 176 -18.02 -6.36 -1.14
CA LEU A 176 -17.27 -5.18 -1.55
C LEU A 176 -16.09 -5.53 -2.46
N LEU A 177 -15.31 -6.56 -2.10
CA LEU A 177 -14.22 -7.03 -2.95
C LEU A 177 -14.74 -7.54 -4.31
N ALA A 178 -15.86 -8.26 -4.33
CA ALA A 178 -16.48 -8.70 -5.58
C ALA A 178 -16.92 -7.52 -6.45
N ASN A 179 -17.46 -6.46 -5.85
CA ASN A 179 -17.81 -5.22 -6.53
C ASN A 179 -16.58 -4.55 -7.16
N VAL A 180 -15.45 -4.48 -6.46
CA VAL A 180 -14.18 -3.96 -7.02
C VAL A 180 -13.73 -4.77 -8.25
N ILE A 181 -13.77 -6.10 -8.16
CA ILE A 181 -13.38 -6.99 -9.26
C ILE A 181 -14.31 -6.77 -10.46
N GLN A 182 -15.62 -6.82 -10.24
CA GLN A 182 -16.63 -6.64 -11.28
C GLN A 182 -16.53 -5.26 -11.95
N PHE A 183 -16.46 -4.18 -11.15
CA PHE A 183 -16.31 -2.83 -11.63
C PHE A 183 -15.13 -2.73 -12.63
N ARG A 184 -13.96 -3.26 -12.28
CA ARG A 184 -12.78 -3.21 -13.15
C ARG A 184 -12.96 -4.03 -14.43
N GLU A 185 -13.61 -5.19 -14.36
CA GLU A 185 -13.95 -6.00 -15.54
C GLU A 185 -14.91 -5.26 -16.49
N GLU A 186 -15.91 -4.57 -15.97
CA GLU A 186 -16.84 -3.75 -16.74
C GLU A 186 -16.16 -2.56 -17.40
N GLN A 187 -15.30 -1.83 -16.67
CA GLN A 187 -14.56 -0.68 -17.24
C GLN A 187 -13.70 -1.10 -18.44
N ILE A 188 -13.05 -2.27 -18.36
CA ILE A 188 -12.24 -2.81 -19.47
C ILE A 188 -13.13 -3.22 -20.64
N SER A 189 -14.28 -3.82 -20.38
CA SER A 189 -15.26 -4.19 -21.42
C SER A 189 -15.82 -2.95 -22.14
N GLN A 190 -15.87 -1.80 -21.44
CA GLN A 190 -16.20 -0.49 -22.01
C GLN A 190 -15.03 0.20 -22.73
N GLY A 191 -13.87 -0.45 -22.84
CA GLY A 191 -12.68 0.09 -23.52
C GLY A 191 -11.94 1.17 -22.73
N LYS A 192 -12.19 1.32 -21.43
CA LYS A 192 -11.46 2.28 -20.60
C LYS A 192 -10.08 1.74 -20.23
N GLU A 193 -9.08 2.08 -21.04
CA GLU A 193 -7.69 1.64 -20.85
C GLU A 193 -7.03 2.17 -19.58
N ALA A 194 -7.63 3.15 -18.89
CA ALA A 194 -7.07 3.72 -17.66
C ALA A 194 -7.08 2.74 -16.47
N ILE A 195 -8.00 1.77 -16.47
CA ILE A 195 -8.20 0.84 -15.36
C ILE A 195 -7.72 -0.56 -15.76
N ALA A 196 -6.84 -1.13 -14.95
CA ALA A 196 -6.29 -2.46 -15.13
C ALA A 196 -7.15 -3.53 -14.44
N LEU A 197 -7.15 -4.72 -15.05
CA LEU A 197 -7.79 -5.89 -14.47
C LEU A 197 -7.02 -6.33 -13.22
N LEU A 198 -7.74 -6.66 -12.15
CA LEU A 198 -7.17 -7.46 -11.08
C LEU A 198 -6.94 -8.88 -11.62
N GLY A 199 -5.68 -9.21 -11.88
CA GLY A 199 -5.29 -10.56 -12.31
C GLY A 199 -5.18 -11.51 -11.14
N ARG A 200 -4.90 -10.99 -9.93
CA ARG A 200 -4.70 -11.81 -8.74
C ARG A 200 -5.11 -11.06 -7.47
N VAL A 201 -5.87 -11.71 -6.61
CA VAL A 201 -6.20 -11.21 -5.28
C VAL A 201 -5.83 -12.29 -4.25
N GLU A 202 -4.97 -11.91 -3.31
CA GLU A 202 -4.47 -12.75 -2.23
C GLU A 202 -5.11 -12.30 -0.93
N ILE A 203 -5.73 -13.23 -0.21
CA ILE A 203 -6.56 -12.91 0.95
C ILE A 203 -6.13 -13.78 2.12
N SER A 204 -5.51 -13.16 3.12
CA SER A 204 -5.16 -13.82 4.37
C SER A 204 -6.15 -13.40 5.45
N TYR A 205 -7.16 -14.23 5.67
CA TYR A 205 -8.04 -14.04 6.82
C TYR A 205 -7.31 -14.49 8.09
N ALA A 206 -7.18 -13.58 9.07
CA ALA A 206 -6.67 -13.86 10.41
C ALA A 206 -7.71 -14.65 11.26
N VAL A 207 -8.25 -15.72 10.70
CA VAL A 207 -9.33 -16.53 11.27
C VAL A 207 -9.05 -18.02 11.07
N ASP A 208 -9.77 -18.84 11.82
CA ASP A 208 -9.82 -20.31 11.65
C ASP A 208 -10.06 -20.70 10.17
N GLU A 209 -9.42 -21.78 9.73
CA GLU A 209 -9.52 -22.38 8.40
C GLU A 209 -10.98 -22.53 7.94
N LYS A 210 -11.90 -22.85 8.86
CA LYS A 210 -13.33 -22.95 8.55
C LYS A 210 -13.92 -21.63 8.06
N MET A 211 -13.61 -20.52 8.73
CA MET A 211 -14.08 -19.18 8.36
C MET A 211 -13.46 -18.75 7.03
N ARG A 212 -12.18 -19.07 6.80
CA ARG A 212 -11.52 -18.83 5.51
C ARG A 212 -12.24 -19.54 4.37
N ARG A 213 -12.57 -20.82 4.53
CA ARG A 213 -13.35 -21.60 3.54
C ARG A 213 -14.74 -21.00 3.32
N TYR A 214 -15.40 -20.54 4.38
CA TYR A 214 -16.69 -19.88 4.29
C TYR A 214 -16.63 -18.59 3.45
N TYR A 215 -15.69 -17.70 3.75
CA TYR A 215 -15.53 -16.46 2.99
C TYR A 215 -15.11 -16.72 1.54
N ALA A 216 -14.23 -17.69 1.30
CA ALA A 216 -13.85 -18.09 -0.05
C ALA A 216 -15.07 -18.59 -0.85
N ALA A 217 -15.93 -19.40 -0.24
CA ALA A 217 -17.15 -19.88 -0.86
C ALA A 217 -18.16 -18.74 -1.11
N ALA A 218 -18.29 -17.81 -0.16
CA ALA A 218 -19.15 -16.64 -0.31
C ALA A 218 -18.69 -15.76 -1.48
N LEU A 219 -17.40 -15.41 -1.55
CA LEU A 219 -16.83 -14.62 -2.64
C LEU A 219 -17.02 -15.32 -4.00
N SER A 220 -16.75 -16.63 -4.06
CA SER A 220 -16.94 -17.43 -5.27
C SER A 220 -18.41 -17.46 -5.72
N THR A 221 -19.34 -17.54 -4.77
CA THR A 221 -20.79 -17.53 -5.06
C THR A 221 -21.24 -16.18 -5.59
N ILE A 222 -20.77 -15.08 -4.98
CA ILE A 222 -21.10 -13.71 -5.40
C ILE A 222 -20.58 -13.49 -6.84
N LEU A 223 -19.30 -13.79 -7.09
CA LEU A 223 -18.70 -13.65 -8.42
C LEU A 223 -19.39 -14.54 -9.48
N GLY A 224 -19.77 -15.76 -9.12
CA GLY A 224 -20.53 -16.64 -10.00
C GLY A 224 -21.92 -16.12 -10.34
N SER A 225 -22.56 -15.38 -9.43
CA SER A 225 -23.91 -14.83 -9.65
C SER A 225 -23.93 -13.66 -10.63
N PHE A 226 -22.81 -12.97 -10.84
CA PHE A 226 -22.66 -11.94 -11.87
C PHE A 226 -22.58 -12.51 -13.30
N GLY A 227 -22.57 -13.83 -13.47
CA GLY A 227 -22.59 -14.48 -14.78
C GLY A 227 -21.32 -14.25 -15.61
N MET A 228 -20.25 -13.78 -14.99
CA MET A 228 -18.94 -13.59 -15.62
C MET A 228 -17.96 -14.62 -15.07
N GLU A 229 -17.30 -15.36 -15.97
CA GLU A 229 -16.08 -16.07 -15.60
C GLU A 229 -15.01 -15.02 -15.28
N THR A 230 -14.78 -14.80 -13.98
CA THR A 230 -13.77 -13.84 -13.57
C THR A 230 -12.38 -14.28 -14.05
N ARG A 231 -11.60 -13.33 -14.58
CA ARG A 231 -10.20 -13.56 -14.93
C ARG A 231 -9.27 -13.39 -13.73
N CYS A 232 -9.80 -12.99 -12.59
CA CYS A 232 -9.06 -12.76 -11.36
C CYS A 232 -8.79 -14.09 -10.64
N LYS A 233 -7.52 -14.42 -10.42
CA LYS A 233 -7.13 -15.55 -9.58
C LYS A 233 -7.29 -15.16 -8.09
N LEU A 234 -8.23 -15.80 -7.40
CA LEU A 234 -8.40 -15.67 -5.96
C LEU A 234 -7.52 -16.69 -5.24
N VAL A 235 -6.73 -16.25 -4.27
CA VAL A 235 -5.82 -17.10 -3.49
C VAL A 235 -6.04 -16.85 -2.01
N PHE A 236 -6.41 -17.91 -1.29
CA PHE A 236 -6.71 -17.85 0.15
C PHE A 236 -5.67 -18.57 1.01
N ASP A 237 -4.81 -19.39 0.40
CA ASP A 237 -3.72 -20.07 1.10
C ASP A 237 -2.49 -19.15 1.12
N PRO A 238 -2.04 -18.67 2.30
CA PRO A 238 -0.84 -17.85 2.40
C PRO A 238 0.42 -18.50 1.84
N SER A 239 0.49 -19.84 1.84
CA SER A 239 1.64 -20.57 1.26
C SER A 239 1.70 -20.49 -0.27
N GLU A 240 0.57 -20.16 -0.91
CA GLU A 240 0.50 -19.93 -2.36
C GLU A 240 0.72 -18.45 -2.73
N PHE A 241 0.86 -17.54 -1.76
CA PHE A 241 1.06 -16.13 -2.04
C PHE A 241 2.38 -15.92 -2.79
N GLU A 242 2.35 -15.03 -3.78
CA GLU A 242 3.57 -14.67 -4.46
C GLU A 242 4.47 -13.84 -3.52
N PRO A 243 5.80 -14.03 -3.53
CA PRO A 243 6.67 -13.25 -2.65
C PRO A 243 6.58 -11.76 -2.96
N ASN A 244 6.58 -10.95 -1.89
CA ASN A 244 6.56 -9.48 -1.98
C ASN A 244 7.89 -8.91 -2.50
N HIS A 245 8.97 -9.68 -2.37
CA HIS A 245 10.27 -9.34 -2.95
C HIS A 245 10.41 -9.98 -4.33
N LEU A 246 10.91 -9.23 -5.30
CA LEU A 246 11.47 -9.85 -6.50
C LEU A 246 12.62 -10.77 -6.06
N PRO A 247 12.82 -11.94 -6.68
CA PRO A 247 14.05 -12.67 -6.51
C PRO A 247 15.20 -11.72 -6.82
N SER A 248 16.19 -11.69 -5.92
CA SER A 248 17.44 -10.99 -6.09
C SER A 248 18.10 -11.46 -7.39
N THR A 249 17.79 -10.86 -8.53
CA THR A 249 18.54 -11.14 -9.76
C THR A 249 19.86 -10.41 -9.68
N VAL A 250 20.82 -11.01 -8.97
CA VAL A 250 22.25 -10.84 -9.19
C VAL A 250 22.96 -12.11 -8.71
N ASP A 251 22.92 -13.17 -9.51
CA ASP A 251 24.10 -14.03 -9.63
C ASP A 251 25.08 -13.24 -10.50
N MET A 252 25.99 -12.51 -9.85
CA MET A 252 27.24 -12.09 -10.48
C MET A 252 28.24 -13.21 -10.19
N ASP A 253 28.22 -14.24 -11.03
CA ASP A 253 29.43 -14.99 -11.31
C ASP A 253 30.36 -14.04 -12.06
N GLY A 254 31.36 -13.53 -11.34
CA GLY A 254 32.53 -12.83 -11.85
C GLY A 254 33.77 -13.38 -11.18
#